data_AF-A0A9X2WXV8-F1
#
_entry.id   AF-A0A9X2WXV8-F1
#
_cell.length_a   1.000
_cell.length_b   1.000
_cell.length_c   1.000
_cell.angle_alpha   90.00
_cell.angle_beta   90.00
_cell.angle_gamma   90.00
#
_symmetry.space_group_name_H-M   'P 1'
#
loop_
_entity.id
_entity.type
_entity.pdbx_description
1 polymer ?
#
loop_
_entity_poly.entity_id
_entity_poly.type
_entity_poly.pdbx_seq_one_letter_code
_entity_poly.pdbx_strand_id
1 'polypeptide(L)'
;MYNTAKKQVWYGELRTSKGNAIVVHDNQLPDASPGRIYLYNTDRDAIIEYVEDIVKVNLYDLDEAALKAAEAKFSGAWKAARAQFMSKHQARIDLNNVKETAPVRKAKPEVEPEVESDAVGVDFDDDWGDDFDD
;
A
#
# COMPACT_ATOMS: atom_id res chain seq x y z
N MET A 1 -15.72 -22.30 -9.84
CA MET A 1 -15.16 -21.28 -10.77
C MET A 1 -15.51 -19.94 -10.14
N TYR A 2 -14.49 -19.12 -9.82
CA TYR A 2 -14.62 -17.88 -9.06
C TYR A 2 -15.76 -17.02 -9.60
N ASN A 3 -16.87 -16.91 -8.86
CA ASN A 3 -18.05 -16.19 -9.30
C ASN A 3 -18.51 -15.24 -8.18
N THR A 4 -17.73 -14.18 -8.00
CA THR A 4 -17.97 -13.13 -7.01
C THR A 4 -19.08 -12.17 -7.40
N ALA A 5 -19.48 -12.14 -8.67
CA ALA A 5 -20.58 -11.31 -9.16
C ALA A 5 -21.96 -11.67 -8.54
N LYS A 6 -22.12 -12.87 -7.96
CA LYS A 6 -23.41 -13.34 -7.41
C LYS A 6 -23.52 -13.27 -5.89
N LYS A 7 -22.42 -13.12 -5.15
CA LYS A 7 -22.43 -13.13 -3.68
C LYS A 7 -21.81 -11.84 -3.14
N GLN A 8 -22.52 -11.16 -2.25
CA GLN A 8 -22.03 -9.95 -1.60
C GLN A 8 -20.71 -10.20 -0.85
N VAL A 9 -20.59 -11.36 -0.20
CA VAL A 9 -19.38 -11.81 0.49
C VAL A 9 -19.09 -13.24 0.04
N TRP A 10 -17.86 -13.50 -0.39
CA TRP A 10 -17.38 -14.81 -0.81
C TRP A 10 -16.21 -15.24 0.07
N TYR A 11 -16.25 -16.47 0.55
CA TYR A 11 -15.18 -17.10 1.33
C TYR A 11 -14.53 -18.18 0.47
N GLY A 12 -13.20 -18.16 0.43
CA GLY A 12 -12.40 -19.07 -0.37
C GLY A 12 -11.09 -19.46 0.31
N GLU A 13 -10.38 -20.36 -0.35
CA GLU A 13 -9.01 -20.73 0.00
C GLU A 13 -8.06 -20.24 -1.09
N LEU A 14 -7.07 -19.45 -0.70
CA LEU A 14 -5.94 -19.07 -1.55
C LEU A 14 -4.81 -20.07 -1.33
N ARG A 15 -4.49 -20.86 -2.36
CA ARG A 15 -3.39 -21.83 -2.31
C ARG A 15 -2.13 -21.24 -2.91
N THR A 16 -1.09 -21.10 -2.11
CA THR A 16 0.22 -20.61 -2.57
C THR A 16 1.30 -21.63 -2.25
N SER A 17 2.46 -21.52 -2.89
CA SER A 17 3.62 -22.36 -2.55
C SER A 17 4.08 -22.20 -1.10
N LYS A 18 3.70 -21.11 -0.43
CA LYS A 18 4.02 -20.84 0.98
C LYS A 18 3.00 -21.44 1.95
N GLY A 19 1.86 -21.92 1.45
CA GLY A 19 0.76 -22.43 2.25
C GLY A 19 -0.61 -21.98 1.74
N ASN A 20 -1.63 -22.50 2.42
CA ASN A 20 -3.03 -22.21 2.12
C ASN A 20 -3.57 -21.24 3.16
N ALA A 21 -4.22 -20.19 2.69
CA ALA A 21 -4.84 -19.18 3.55
C ALA A 21 -6.32 -19.06 3.21
N ILE A 22 -7.17 -18.87 4.22
CA ILE A 22 -8.56 -18.52 3.98
C ILE A 22 -8.63 -17.03 3.61
N VAL A 23 -9.40 -16.74 2.57
CA VAL A 23 -9.59 -15.38 2.09
C VAL A 23 -11.05 -15.04 1.96
N VAL A 24 -11.37 -13.77 2.16
CA VAL A 24 -12.73 -13.24 2.03
C VAL A 24 -12.74 -12.11 1.02
N HIS A 25 -13.58 -12.24 0.01
CA HIS A 25 -13.88 -11.20 -0.95
C HIS A 25 -15.21 -10.53 -0.59
N ASP A 26 -15.28 -9.20 -0.66
CA ASP A 26 -16.49 -8.43 -0.40
C ASP A 26 -16.68 -7.39 -1.51
N ASN A 27 -17.83 -7.44 -2.19
CA ASN A 27 -18.18 -6.53 -3.28
C ASN A 27 -18.55 -5.12 -2.79
N GLN A 28 -18.66 -4.91 -1.48
CA GLN A 28 -18.88 -3.58 -0.89
C GLN A 28 -17.59 -2.81 -0.64
N LEU A 29 -16.43 -3.44 -0.86
CA LEU A 29 -15.15 -2.74 -0.86
C LEU A 29 -15.06 -1.86 -2.13
N PRO A 30 -14.35 -0.72 -2.07
CA PRO A 30 -14.09 0.09 -3.25
C PRO A 30 -13.32 -0.72 -4.30
N ASP A 31 -13.51 -0.36 -5.57
CA ASP A 31 -12.74 -0.94 -6.66
C ASP A 31 -11.24 -0.71 -6.43
N ALA A 32 -10.48 -1.79 -6.54
CA ALA A 32 -9.03 -1.72 -6.50
C ALA A 32 -8.48 -1.14 -7.81
N SER A 33 -7.17 -0.92 -7.85
CA SER A 33 -6.50 -0.53 -9.09
C SER A 33 -6.79 -1.52 -10.23
N PRO A 34 -6.78 -1.11 -11.51
CA PRO A 34 -7.07 -2.00 -12.63
C PRO A 34 -6.24 -3.30 -12.59
N GLY A 35 -6.92 -4.45 -12.70
CA GLY A 35 -6.31 -5.79 -12.62
C GLY A 35 -5.96 -6.25 -11.19
N ARG A 36 -6.47 -5.57 -10.17
CA ARG A 36 -6.26 -5.91 -8.76
C ARG A 36 -7.57 -6.15 -8.05
N ILE A 37 -7.49 -6.83 -6.91
CA ILE A 37 -8.63 -7.19 -6.09
C ILE A 37 -8.28 -7.11 -4.61
N TYR A 38 -9.22 -6.61 -3.82
CA TYR A 38 -9.10 -6.65 -2.36
C TYR A 38 -9.61 -7.99 -1.82
N LEU A 39 -8.76 -8.62 -1.02
CA LEU A 39 -9.09 -9.84 -0.28
C LEU A 39 -8.65 -9.67 1.16
N TYR A 40 -9.56 -9.96 2.10
CA TYR A 40 -9.18 -10.12 3.49
C TYR A 40 -8.46 -11.45 3.65
N ASN A 41 -7.23 -11.42 4.16
CA ASN A 41 -6.41 -12.60 4.40
C ASN A 41 -6.40 -12.92 5.89
N THR A 42 -6.85 -14.13 6.26
CA THR A 42 -6.96 -14.56 7.66
C THR A 42 -5.62 -14.67 8.37
N ASP A 43 -4.53 -14.97 7.65
CA ASP A 43 -3.19 -15.12 8.24
C ASP A 43 -2.53 -13.77 8.52
N ARG A 44 -2.95 -12.74 7.77
CA ARG A 44 -2.48 -11.35 7.93
C ARG A 44 -3.45 -10.49 8.72
N ASP A 45 -4.63 -11.02 9.01
CA ASP A 45 -5.75 -10.33 9.66
C ASP A 45 -6.02 -8.93 9.06
N ALA A 46 -5.93 -8.82 7.73
CA ALA A 46 -6.01 -7.56 7.03
C ALA A 46 -6.56 -7.71 5.61
N ILE A 47 -7.18 -6.64 5.11
CA ILE A 47 -7.54 -6.50 3.69
C ILE A 47 -6.30 -6.10 2.91
N ILE A 48 -5.93 -6.94 1.94
CA ILE A 48 -4.74 -6.80 1.13
C ILE A 48 -5.15 -6.72 -0.34
N GLU A 49 -4.42 -5.89 -1.09
CA GLU A 49 -4.55 -5.80 -2.54
C GLU A 49 -3.72 -6.90 -3.21
N TYR A 50 -4.37 -7.70 -4.04
CA TYR A 50 -3.73 -8.77 -4.83
C TYR A 50 -3.88 -8.49 -6.32
N VAL A 51 -2.96 -9.04 -7.12
CA VAL A 51 -3.07 -9.05 -8.58
C VAL A 51 -4.05 -10.15 -8.98
N GLU A 52 -5.19 -9.76 -9.57
CA GLU A 52 -6.31 -10.67 -9.87
C GLU A 52 -5.87 -11.85 -10.75
N ASP A 53 -5.08 -11.57 -11.79
CA ASP A 53 -4.60 -12.59 -12.74
C ASP A 53 -3.77 -13.71 -12.10
N ILE A 54 -3.05 -13.40 -11.03
CA ILE A 54 -2.20 -14.37 -10.30
C ILE A 54 -3.02 -15.14 -9.28
N VAL A 55 -3.94 -14.47 -8.59
CA VAL A 55 -4.70 -15.12 -7.51
C VAL A 55 -5.88 -15.93 -8.03
N LYS A 56 -6.56 -15.51 -9.11
CA LYS A 56 -7.76 -16.20 -9.62
C LYS A 56 -7.53 -17.66 -9.98
N VAL A 57 -6.32 -18.02 -10.43
CA VAL A 57 -5.95 -19.41 -10.76
C VAL A 57 -5.72 -20.27 -9.53
N ASN A 58 -5.50 -19.64 -8.37
CA ASN A 58 -5.16 -20.25 -7.09
C ASN A 58 -6.27 -20.06 -6.03
N LEU A 59 -7.39 -19.44 -6.41
CA LEU A 59 -8.55 -19.23 -5.56
C LEU A 59 -9.54 -20.36 -5.74
N TYR A 60 -9.82 -21.06 -4.65
CA TYR A 60 -10.71 -22.20 -4.61
C TYR A 60 -11.92 -21.89 -3.73
N ASP A 61 -13.07 -22.40 -4.15
CA ASP A 61 -14.29 -22.36 -3.35
C ASP A 61 -14.12 -23.29 -2.12
N LEU A 62 -14.62 -22.86 -0.96
CA LEU A 62 -14.67 -23.71 0.22
C LEU A 62 -15.88 -24.65 0.18
N ASP A 63 -15.70 -25.88 0.67
CA ASP A 63 -16.82 -26.79 0.93
C ASP A 63 -17.76 -26.21 2.00
N GLU A 64 -19.03 -26.64 2.03
CA GLU A 64 -20.04 -26.08 2.94
C GLU A 64 -19.65 -26.15 4.42
N ALA A 65 -18.99 -27.24 4.84
CA ALA A 65 -18.50 -27.40 6.20
C ALA A 65 -17.38 -26.39 6.53
N ALA A 66 -16.43 -26.22 5.61
CA ALA A 66 -15.33 -25.28 5.76
C ALA A 66 -15.81 -23.82 5.69
N LEU A 67 -16.81 -23.54 4.86
CA LEU A 67 -17.44 -22.23 4.74
C LEU A 67 -18.11 -21.83 6.06
N LYS A 68 -18.93 -22.70 6.67
CA LYS A 68 -19.55 -22.42 7.97
C LYS A 68 -18.52 -22.20 9.07
N ALA A 69 -17.45 -22.98 9.08
CA ALA A 69 -16.35 -22.82 10.04
C ALA A 69 -15.62 -21.49 9.83
N ALA A 70 -15.33 -21.12 8.58
CA ALA A 70 -14.67 -19.87 8.24
C ALA A 70 -15.54 -18.66 8.59
N GLU A 71 -16.84 -18.72 8.30
CA GLU A 71 -17.78 -17.65 8.64
C GLU A 71 -17.90 -17.48 10.15
N ALA A 72 -18.06 -18.57 10.91
CA ALA A 72 -18.13 -18.51 12.37
C ALA A 72 -16.85 -17.97 13.00
N LYS A 73 -15.68 -18.33 12.45
CA LYS A 73 -14.37 -17.99 13.02
C LYS A 73 -13.87 -16.61 12.61
N PHE A 74 -14.06 -16.22 11.35
CA PHE A 74 -13.41 -15.05 10.77
C PHE A 74 -14.37 -13.91 10.44
N SER A 75 -15.69 -14.10 10.46
CA SER A 75 -16.64 -13.01 10.14
C SER A 75 -16.49 -11.78 11.05
N GLY A 76 -16.18 -11.99 12.34
CA GLY A 76 -15.93 -10.89 13.28
C GLY A 76 -14.68 -10.09 12.91
N ALA A 77 -13.57 -10.78 12.67
CA ALA A 77 -12.29 -10.18 12.31
C ALA A 77 -12.36 -9.48 10.93
N TRP A 78 -13.00 -10.10 9.95
CA TRP A 78 -13.28 -9.50 8.65
C TRP A 78 -14.08 -8.20 8.77
N LYS A 79 -15.16 -8.15 9.58
CA LYS A 79 -15.92 -6.91 9.81
C LYS A 79 -15.08 -5.81 10.43
N ALA A 80 -14.23 -6.15 11.39
CA ALA A 80 -13.32 -5.20 12.01
C ALA A 80 -12.29 -4.66 11.00
N ALA A 81 -11.65 -5.54 10.22
CA ALA A 81 -10.71 -5.17 9.18
C ALA A 81 -11.36 -4.31 8.09
N ARG A 82 -12.59 -4.62 7.70
CA ARG A 82 -13.38 -3.81 6.77
C ARG A 82 -13.66 -2.42 7.32
N ALA A 83 -14.08 -2.30 8.57
CA ALA A 83 -14.33 -1.00 9.20
C ALA A 83 -13.04 -0.16 9.21
N GLN A 84 -11.90 -0.76 9.58
CA GLN A 84 -10.61 -0.07 9.56
C GLN A 84 -10.18 0.33 8.15
N PHE A 85 -10.38 -0.56 7.16
CA PHE A 85 -10.03 -0.30 5.77
C PHE A 85 -10.87 0.85 5.20
N MET A 86 -12.18 0.84 5.40
CA MET A 86 -13.08 1.90 4.94
C MET A 86 -12.76 3.24 5.60
N SER A 87 -12.49 3.27 6.91
CA SER A 87 -12.10 4.50 7.61
C SER A 87 -10.80 5.09 7.05
N LYS A 88 -9.79 4.25 6.78
CA LYS A 88 -8.52 4.68 6.16
C LYS A 88 -8.73 5.14 4.71
N HIS A 89 -9.57 4.43 3.95
CA HIS A 89 -9.86 4.77 2.57
C HIS A 89 -10.58 6.11 2.47
N GLN A 90 -11.58 6.35 3.33
CA GLN A 90 -12.27 7.63 3.43
C GLN A 90 -11.31 8.76 3.80
N ALA A 91 -10.45 8.56 4.81
CA ALA A 91 -9.46 9.56 5.20
C ALA A 91 -8.49 9.92 4.05
N ARG A 92 -8.12 8.94 3.20
CA ARG A 92 -7.29 9.21 2.01
C ARG A 92 -8.04 10.01 0.95
N ILE A 93 -9.32 9.73 0.74
CA ILE A 93 -10.17 10.53 -0.16
C ILE A 93 -10.29 11.95 0.37
N ASP A 94 -10.59 12.13 1.66
CA ASP A 94 -10.76 13.45 2.27
C ASP A 94 -9.47 14.28 2.19
N LEU A 95 -8.30 13.66 2.41
CA LEU A 95 -6.99 14.32 2.25
C LEU A 95 -6.70 14.71 0.80
N ASN A 96 -7.04 13.86 -0.18
CA ASN A 96 -6.91 14.22 -1.60
C ASN A 96 -7.91 15.31 -2.04
N ASN A 97 -9.00 15.48 -1.29
CA ASN A 97 -10.03 16.49 -1.57
C ASN A 97 -9.77 17.82 -0.84
N VAL A 98 -8.72 17.90 -0.02
CA VAL A 98 -8.17 19.19 0.44
C VAL A 98 -7.50 19.83 -0.77
N LYS A 99 -8.30 20.58 -1.54
CA LYS A 99 -7.83 21.56 -2.52
C LYS A 99 -6.62 22.26 -1.91
N GLU A 100 -5.46 22.15 -2.55
CA GLU A 100 -4.24 22.85 -2.16
C GLU A 100 -4.55 24.34 -2.00
N THR A 101 -4.94 24.75 -0.80
CA THR A 101 -4.71 26.10 -0.33
C THR A 101 -3.26 26.12 0.06
N ALA A 102 -2.40 26.10 -0.97
CA ALA A 102 -0.98 26.37 -0.84
C ALA A 102 -0.86 27.59 0.08
N PRO A 103 -0.18 27.48 1.24
CA PRO A 103 -0.01 28.63 2.08
C PRO A 103 0.74 29.65 1.23
N VAL A 104 0.10 30.80 0.99
CA VAL A 104 0.74 31.95 0.34
C VAL A 104 2.00 32.21 1.15
N ARG A 105 3.15 31.78 0.61
CA ARG A 105 4.45 32.03 1.20
C ARG A 105 4.56 33.55 1.24
N LYS A 106 4.41 34.15 2.42
CA LYS A 106 4.79 35.54 2.63
C LYS A 106 6.24 35.65 2.20
N ALA A 107 6.47 36.44 1.15
CA ALA A 107 7.78 36.74 0.63
C ALA A 107 8.69 37.15 1.79
N LYS A 108 9.78 36.40 1.97
CA LYS A 108 10.92 36.84 2.76
C LYS A 108 11.59 37.95 1.93
N PRO A 109 11.84 39.14 2.48
CA PRO A 109 12.38 40.25 1.72
C PRO A 109 13.74 39.90 1.10
N GLU A 110 13.86 40.38 -0.13
CA GLU A 110 14.98 40.36 -1.08
C GLU A 110 16.34 40.56 -0.38
N VAL A 111 17.21 39.55 -0.47
CA VAL A 111 18.65 39.73 -0.27
C VAL A 111 19.22 40.07 -1.63
N GLU A 112 19.90 41.21 -1.69
CA GLU A 112 20.52 41.83 -2.87
C GLU A 112 21.49 40.88 -3.59
N PRO A 113 21.64 40.99 -4.92
CA PRO A 113 22.49 40.10 -5.70
C PRO A 113 23.97 40.49 -5.56
N GLU A 114 24.78 39.62 -4.96
CA GLU A 114 26.23 39.68 -5.11
C GLU A 114 26.65 39.09 -6.45
N VAL A 115 27.48 39.86 -7.15
CA VAL A 115 27.89 39.76 -8.55
C VAL A 115 28.78 38.54 -8.86
N GLU A 116 28.58 38.01 -10.07
CA GLU A 116 29.38 36.99 -10.75
C GLU A 116 30.82 37.42 -11.09
N SER A 117 31.60 36.39 -11.48
CA SER A 117 32.78 36.41 -12.38
C SER A 117 34.14 36.50 -11.67
N ASP A 118 35.22 35.86 -12.11
CA ASP A 118 35.53 34.81 -13.08
C ASP A 118 36.98 34.35 -12.73
N ALA A 119 37.46 33.30 -13.38
CA ALA A 119 38.63 32.49 -13.06
C ALA A 119 40.03 33.17 -13.02
N VAL A 120 41.01 32.33 -12.61
CA VAL A 120 42.49 32.36 -12.76
C VAL A 120 43.19 32.60 -11.41
N GLY A 121 44.17 31.81 -10.95
CA GLY A 121 44.96 30.78 -11.60
C GLY A 121 45.65 29.87 -10.58
N VAL A 122 46.06 28.72 -11.10
CA VAL A 122 46.90 27.66 -10.52
C VAL A 122 48.14 28.24 -9.85
N ASP A 123 48.41 27.82 -8.60
CA ASP A 123 49.78 27.59 -8.17
C ASP A 123 49.84 26.27 -7.40
N PHE A 124 50.77 25.45 -7.87
CA PHE A 124 50.99 24.06 -7.55
C PHE A 124 52.19 24.05 -6.60
N ASP A 125 51.98 23.71 -5.32
CA ASP A 125 53.09 23.28 -4.47
C ASP A 125 52.65 22.10 -3.60
N ASP A 126 53.10 20.95 -4.07
CA ASP A 126 53.28 19.68 -3.35
C ASP A 126 53.97 19.92 -2.00
N ASP A 127 53.30 19.66 -0.88
CA ASP A 127 53.98 19.26 0.36
C ASP A 127 53.31 18.01 0.94
N TRP A 128 53.69 16.87 0.36
CA TRP A 128 53.49 15.55 0.93
C TRP A 128 54.28 15.42 2.24
N GLY A 129 53.61 15.67 3.37
CA GLY A 129 54.08 15.33 4.71
C GLY A 129 53.24 14.19 5.30
N ASP A 130 53.54 12.97 4.88
CA ASP A 130 53.16 11.73 5.58
C ASP A 130 53.87 11.71 6.93
N ASP A 131 53.14 11.84 8.04
CA ASP A 131 53.67 11.53 9.38
C ASP A 131 52.73 10.55 10.08
N PHE A 132 52.88 9.31 9.66
CA PHE A 132 52.56 8.12 10.42
C PHE A 132 53.77 7.79 11.30
N ASP A 133 53.72 8.03 12.61
CA ASP A 133 54.61 7.33 13.55
C ASP A 133 54.04 7.22 14.98
N ASP A 134 54.15 5.98 15.49
CA ASP A 134 54.05 5.40 16.85
C ASP A 134 52.92 5.77 17.85
#